data_AF-B0TRH3-F1
#
_entry.id   AF-B0TRH3-F1
#
_cell.length_a   1.000
_cell.length_b   1.000
_cell.length_c   1.000
_cell.angle_alpha   90.00
_cell.angle_beta   90.00
_cell.angle_gamma   90.00
#
_symmetry.space_group_name_H-M   'P 1'
#
loop_
_entity.id
_entity.type
_entity.pdbx_description
1 polymer ?
#
loop_
_entity_poly.entity_id
_entity_poly.type
_entity_poly.pdbx_seq_one_letter_code
_entity_poly.pdbx_strand_id
1 'polypeptide(L)'
;MRQITIDWFRLFRYSLLFIVFSMLMTAFMLIWFSNSLQEAWHRGLMLTFSEFEMTVELTLTLLIYISFPVLLFRFLYYFSKMLYRGRSPGVAVISYKTLFNPLNFLLFPSLLNDKGLLYRRRCLLALILLTSIYFIILFIT
;
A
#
# COMPACT_ATOMS: atom_id res chain seq x y z
N MET A 1 17.36 -19.29 -3.46
CA MET A 1 16.74 -18.01 -3.86
C MET A 1 15.76 -18.31 -4.99
N ARG A 2 14.45 -18.07 -4.81
CA ARG A 2 13.42 -18.34 -5.84
C ARG A 2 13.42 -17.17 -6.83
N GLN A 3 13.61 -17.44 -8.12
CA GLN A 3 13.58 -16.43 -9.19
C GLN A 3 12.31 -15.57 -9.05
N ILE A 4 12.48 -14.26 -8.85
CA ILE A 4 11.39 -13.30 -8.90
C ILE A 4 11.09 -13.08 -10.39
N THR A 5 10.18 -13.86 -10.95
CA THR A 5 9.65 -13.61 -12.29
C THR A 5 8.73 -12.41 -12.20
N ILE A 6 9.20 -11.24 -12.65
CA ILE A 6 8.37 -10.05 -12.79
C ILE A 6 7.39 -10.30 -13.93
N ASP A 7 6.11 -10.37 -13.60
CA ASP A 7 5.03 -10.53 -14.57
C ASP A 7 4.71 -9.14 -15.16
N TRP A 8 5.46 -8.77 -16.21
CA TRP A 8 5.38 -7.47 -16.87
C TRP A 8 3.97 -7.12 -17.35
N PHE A 9 3.23 -8.12 -17.85
CA PHE A 9 1.88 -7.92 -18.35
C PHE A 9 0.91 -7.54 -17.23
N ARG A 10 1.08 -8.18 -16.07
CA ARG A 10 0.31 -7.84 -14.87
C ARG A 10 0.63 -6.43 -14.38
N LEU A 11 1.91 -6.05 -14.41
CA LEU A 11 2.37 -4.73 -14.00
C LEU A 11 1.80 -3.64 -14.92
N PHE A 12 1.86 -3.85 -16.24
CA PHE A 12 1.29 -2.94 -17.24
C PHE A 12 -0.22 -2.73 -17.05
N ARG A 13 -0.99 -3.81 -16.80
CA ARG A 13 -2.43 -3.70 -16.53
C ARG A 13 -2.73 -2.87 -15.28
N TYR A 14 -1.94 -3.03 -14.22
CA TYR A 14 -2.11 -2.22 -13.01
C TYR A 14 -1.73 -0.75 -13.24
N SER A 15 -0.66 -0.48 -14.00
CA SER A 15 -0.29 0.88 -14.39
C SER A 15 -1.36 1.55 -15.23
N LEU A 16 -1.96 0.83 -16.18
CA LEU A 16 -3.03 1.36 -17.03
C LEU A 16 -4.30 1.66 -16.23
N LEU A 17 -4.68 0.76 -15.31
CA LEU A 17 -5.78 1.01 -14.38
C LEU A 17 -5.53 2.24 -13.50
N PHE A 18 -4.29 2.44 -13.06
CA PHE A 18 -3.91 3.62 -12.28
C PHE A 18 -4.05 4.91 -13.09
N ILE A 19 -3.60 4.91 -14.35
CA ILE A 19 -3.74 6.08 -15.25
C ILE A 19 -5.22 6.41 -15.47
N VAL A 20 -6.05 5.40 -15.76
CA VAL A 20 -7.50 5.59 -15.94
C VAL A 20 -8.15 6.13 -14.67
N PHE A 21 -7.81 5.56 -13.51
CA PHE A 21 -8.29 6.05 -12.22
C PHE A 21 -7.87 7.51 -11.97
N SER A 22 -6.61 7.86 -12.26
CA SER A 22 -6.11 9.22 -12.12
C SER A 22 -6.89 10.20 -13.01
N MET A 23 -7.14 9.86 -14.28
CA MET A 23 -7.94 10.71 -15.17
C MET A 23 -9.38 10.92 -14.65
N LEU A 24 -10.02 9.86 -14.15
CA LEU A 24 -11.36 9.94 -13.57
C LEU A 24 -11.38 10.83 -12.32
N MET A 25 -10.37 10.72 -11.45
CA MET A 25 -10.26 11.55 -10.26
C MET A 25 -10.01 13.02 -10.62
N THR A 26 -9.15 13.30 -11.60
CA THR A 26 -8.94 14.66 -12.10
C THR A 26 -10.24 15.26 -12.65
N ALA A 27 -10.99 14.49 -13.46
CA ALA A 27 -12.28 14.94 -13.97
C ALA A 27 -13.31 15.18 -12.85
N PHE A 28 -13.38 14.27 -11.87
CA PHE A 28 -14.25 14.43 -10.70
C PHE A 28 -13.92 15.70 -9.92
N MET A 29 -12.63 15.95 -9.68
CA MET A 29 -12.17 17.15 -8.97
C MET A 29 -12.52 18.43 -9.73
N LEU A 30 -12.26 18.48 -11.04
CA LEU A 30 -12.62 19.65 -11.86
C LEU A 30 -14.12 19.95 -11.82
N ILE A 31 -14.97 18.92 -11.84
CA ILE A 31 -16.42 19.07 -11.72
C ILE A 31 -16.80 19.53 -10.31
N TRP A 32 -16.23 18.92 -9.26
CA TRP A 32 -16.56 19.22 -7.87
C TRP A 32 -16.20 20.64 -7.44
N PHE A 33 -15.08 21.18 -7.95
CA PHE A 33 -14.59 22.52 -7.64
C PHE A 33 -15.11 23.63 -8.58
N SER A 34 -16.01 23.29 -9.51
CA SER A 34 -16.62 24.25 -10.44
C SER A 34 -18.09 24.49 -10.11
N ASN A 35 -18.54 25.73 -10.22
CA ASN A 35 -19.95 26.05 -9.96
C ASN A 35 -20.86 25.68 -11.14
N SER A 36 -20.27 25.44 -12.33
CA SER A 36 -20.99 25.01 -13.53
C SER A 36 -20.14 24.11 -14.43
N LEU A 37 -20.79 23.32 -15.29
CA LEU A 37 -20.13 22.47 -16.30
C LEU A 37 -19.31 23.27 -17.33
N GLN A 38 -19.77 24.47 -17.68
CA GLN A 38 -19.06 25.37 -18.61
C GLN A 38 -17.76 25.90 -18.00
N GLU A 39 -17.80 26.23 -16.71
CA GLU A 39 -16.61 26.64 -15.95
C GLU A 39 -15.62 25.47 -15.80
N ALA A 40 -16.11 24.25 -15.52
CA ALA A 40 -15.26 23.06 -15.45
C ALA A 40 -14.56 22.75 -16.79
N TRP A 41 -15.28 22.91 -17.90
CA TRP A 41 -14.70 22.73 -19.24
C TRP A 41 -13.62 23.78 -19.54
N HIS A 42 -13.87 25.04 -19.18
CA HIS A 42 -12.91 26.12 -19.39
C HIS A 42 -11.66 25.97 -18.51
N ARG A 43 -11.83 25.60 -17.23
CA ARG A 43 -10.72 25.28 -16.30
C ARG A 43 -9.93 24.06 -16.75
N GLY A 44 -10.60 23.03 -17.28
CA GLY A 44 -9.92 21.86 -17.85
C GLY A 44 -9.02 22.18 -19.04
N LEU A 45 -9.37 23.21 -19.84
CA LEU A 45 -8.55 23.70 -20.96
C LEU A 45 -7.42 24.63 -20.53
N MET A 46 -7.58 25.30 -19.38
CA MET A 46 -6.65 26.30 -18.84
C MET A 46 -5.99 25.84 -17.53
N LEU A 47 -5.72 24.54 -17.40
CA LEU A 47 -5.07 23.97 -16.21
C LEU A 47 -3.73 24.67 -15.96
N THR A 48 -3.69 25.47 -14.90
CA THR A 48 -2.46 26.12 -14.45
C THR A 48 -1.57 25.13 -13.71
N PHE A 49 -0.25 25.37 -13.71
CA PHE A 49 0.70 24.52 -12.96
C PHE A 49 0.33 24.41 -11.47
N SER A 50 -0.22 25.47 -10.86
CA SER A 50 -0.69 25.48 -9.46
C SER A 50 -1.90 24.58 -9.22
N GLU A 51 -2.86 24.54 -10.15
CA GLU A 51 -4.04 23.65 -10.02
C GLU A 51 -3.66 22.19 -10.24
N PHE A 52 -2.68 21.94 -11.11
CA PHE A 52 -2.11 20.62 -11.30
C PHE A 52 -1.42 20.12 -10.01
N GLU A 53 -0.58 20.95 -9.39
CA GLU A 53 0.09 20.63 -8.13
C GLU A 53 -0.93 20.32 -7.02
N MET A 54 -1.94 21.17 -6.84
CA MET A 54 -3.03 20.92 -5.89
C MET A 54 -3.78 19.61 -6.18
N THR A 55 -4.04 19.30 -7.46
CA THR A 55 -4.70 18.04 -7.85
C THR A 55 -3.85 16.82 -7.52
N VAL A 56 -2.53 16.91 -7.71
CA VAL A 56 -1.57 15.86 -7.38
C VAL A 56 -1.54 15.64 -5.87
N GLU A 57 -1.41 16.69 -5.07
CA GLU A 57 -1.43 16.61 -3.60
C GLU A 57 -2.72 15.95 -3.08
N LEU A 58 -3.87 16.35 -3.61
CA LEU A 58 -5.17 15.86 -3.16
C LEU A 58 -5.40 14.40 -3.58
N THR A 59 -4.96 14.03 -4.78
CA THR A 59 -4.99 12.63 -5.26
C THR A 59 -4.08 11.74 -4.42
N LEU A 60 -2.88 12.20 -4.09
CA LEU A 60 -1.95 11.49 -3.21
C LEU A 60 -2.52 11.34 -1.79
N THR A 61 -3.12 12.40 -1.26
CA THR A 61 -3.79 12.38 0.04
C THR A 61 -4.89 11.32 0.07
N LEU A 62 -5.77 11.29 -0.94
CA LEU A 62 -6.78 10.25 -1.10
C LEU A 62 -6.19 8.85 -1.20
N LEU A 63 -5.12 8.69 -2.00
CA LEU A 63 -4.42 7.42 -2.14
C LEU A 63 -3.91 6.92 -0.78
N ILE A 64 -3.37 7.81 0.06
CA ILE A 64 -2.86 7.48 1.40
C ILE A 64 -4.01 7.08 2.31
N TYR A 65 -5.07 7.88 2.36
CA TYR A 65 -6.24 7.62 3.21
C TYR A 65 -6.89 6.26 2.91
N ILE A 66 -6.83 5.80 1.67
CA ILE A 66 -7.32 4.48 1.27
C ILE A 66 -6.26 3.40 1.50
N SER A 67 -5.02 3.63 1.06
CA SER A 67 -3.98 2.61 1.06
C SER A 67 -3.50 2.26 2.47
N PHE A 68 -3.39 3.24 3.37
CA PHE A 68 -2.94 3.02 4.74
C PHE A 68 -3.82 2.02 5.51
N PRO A 69 -5.15 2.20 5.65
CA PRO A 69 -5.98 1.24 6.37
C PRO A 69 -6.01 -0.12 5.69
N VAL A 70 -5.99 -0.17 4.35
CA VAL A 70 -5.95 -1.44 3.61
C VAL A 70 -4.66 -2.22 3.88
N LEU A 71 -3.50 -1.54 3.85
CA LEU A 71 -2.20 -2.17 4.11
C LEU A 71 -2.03 -2.55 5.58
N LEU A 72 -2.48 -1.70 6.50
CA LEU A 72 -2.48 -1.98 7.93
C LEU A 72 -3.35 -3.21 8.25
N PHE A 73 -4.58 -3.25 7.72
CA PHE A 73 -5.46 -4.40 7.87
C PHE A 73 -4.83 -5.67 7.29
N ARG A 74 -4.24 -5.57 6.09
CA ARG A 74 -3.55 -6.69 5.45
C ARG A 74 -2.39 -7.20 6.30
N PHE A 75 -1.60 -6.30 6.89
CA PHE A 75 -0.54 -6.65 7.83
C PHE A 75 -1.11 -7.39 9.03
N LEU A 76 -2.08 -6.81 9.75
CA LEU A 76 -2.69 -7.40 10.95
C LEU A 76 -3.31 -8.78 10.66
N TYR A 77 -3.96 -8.94 9.51
CA TYR A 77 -4.55 -10.20 9.06
C TYR A 77 -3.52 -11.31 8.85
N TYR A 78 -2.43 -11.03 8.15
CA TYR A 78 -1.39 -12.04 7.93
C TYR A 78 -0.52 -12.25 9.18
N PHE A 79 -0.32 -11.21 9.98
CA PHE A 79 0.42 -11.28 11.23
C PHE A 79 -0.30 -12.18 12.24
N SER A 80 -1.61 -11.97 12.43
CA SER A 80 -2.42 -12.85 13.27
C SER A 80 -2.37 -14.31 12.76
N LYS A 81 -2.55 -14.55 11.45
CA LYS A 81 -2.39 -15.91 10.88
C LYS A 81 -1.01 -16.51 11.12
N MET A 82 0.04 -15.71 11.05
CA MET A 82 1.41 -16.14 11.35
C MET A 82 1.54 -16.58 12.81
N LEU A 83 0.98 -15.80 13.75
CA LEU A 83 0.98 -16.14 15.17
C LEU A 83 0.16 -17.40 15.48
N TYR A 84 -1.02 -17.58 14.89
CA TYR A 84 -1.87 -18.72 15.23
C TYR A 84 -1.51 -20.01 14.49
N ARG A 85 -1.08 -19.93 13.22
CA ARG A 85 -0.90 -21.10 12.34
C ARG A 85 0.49 -21.22 11.71
N GLY A 86 1.30 -20.17 11.80
CA GLY A 86 2.61 -20.09 11.14
C GLY A 86 3.81 -20.47 12.01
N ARG A 87 3.59 -20.73 13.30
CA ARG A 87 4.66 -21.05 14.25
C ARG A 87 5.23 -22.46 14.01
N SER A 88 6.52 -22.61 14.22
CA SER A 88 7.16 -23.93 14.33
C SER A 88 6.60 -24.69 15.55
N PRO A 89 6.51 -26.03 15.48
CA PRO A 89 6.03 -26.85 16.60
C PRO A 89 6.91 -26.61 17.85
N GLY A 90 6.28 -26.44 19.00
CA GLY A 90 6.97 -26.17 20.27
C GLY A 90 7.42 -24.71 20.48
N VAL A 91 7.07 -23.78 19.59
CA VAL A 91 7.34 -22.34 19.79
C VAL A 91 6.07 -21.63 20.25
N ALA A 92 6.04 -21.13 21.49
CA ALA A 92 4.94 -20.29 21.99
C ALA A 92 4.98 -18.88 21.37
N VAL A 93 3.86 -18.15 21.42
CA VAL A 93 3.79 -16.77 20.89
C VAL A 93 4.76 -15.85 21.66
N ILE A 94 4.76 -15.97 22.98
CA ILE A 94 5.69 -15.30 23.88
C ILE A 94 6.56 -16.40 24.48
N SER A 95 7.85 -16.41 24.14
CA SER A 95 8.82 -17.39 24.62
C SER A 95 10.20 -16.75 24.65
N TYR A 96 11.14 -17.39 25.34
CA TYR A 96 12.54 -16.99 25.30
C TYR A 96 13.10 -16.97 23.86
N LYS A 97 12.66 -17.93 23.01
CA LYS A 97 13.04 -17.99 21.58
C LYS A 97 12.53 -16.79 20.78
N THR A 98 11.40 -16.21 21.19
CA THR A 98 10.87 -14.98 20.58
C THR A 98 11.36 -13.73 21.32
N LEU A 99 12.30 -13.84 22.28
CA LEU A 99 12.74 -12.76 23.18
C LEU A 99 11.55 -12.01 23.81
N PHE A 100 10.47 -12.74 24.11
CA PHE A 100 9.21 -12.20 24.62
C PHE A 100 8.53 -11.14 23.72
N ASN A 101 8.92 -11.03 22.44
CA ASN A 101 8.33 -10.11 21.47
C ASN A 101 7.79 -10.84 20.23
N PRO A 102 6.47 -10.85 19.98
CA PRO A 102 5.88 -11.52 18.82
C PRO A 102 6.27 -10.90 17.47
N LEU A 103 6.75 -9.65 17.44
CA LEU A 103 7.28 -9.06 16.20
C LEU A 103 8.54 -9.78 15.72
N ASN A 104 9.24 -10.51 16.60
CA ASN A 104 10.43 -11.26 16.23
C ASN A 104 10.15 -12.41 15.26
N PHE A 105 8.89 -12.86 15.12
CA PHE A 105 8.50 -13.76 14.03
C PHE A 105 8.71 -13.15 12.63
N LEU A 106 8.70 -11.82 12.50
CA LEU A 106 9.03 -11.13 11.25
C LEU A 106 10.53 -11.15 10.96
N LEU A 107 11.36 -11.14 12.00
CA LEU A 107 12.83 -11.06 11.90
C LEU A 107 13.47 -12.44 11.73
N PHE A 108 13.01 -13.43 12.50
CA PHE A 108 13.62 -14.76 12.55
C PHE A 108 12.76 -15.81 11.82
N PRO A 109 13.12 -16.18 10.57
CA PRO A 109 12.37 -17.19 9.82
C PRO A 109 12.47 -18.59 10.42
N SER A 110 13.49 -18.88 11.23
CA SER A 110 13.66 -20.17 11.92
C SER A 110 12.55 -20.50 12.93
N LEU A 111 11.81 -19.49 13.39
CA LEU A 111 10.69 -19.64 14.32
C LEU A 111 9.37 -20.05 13.62
N LEU A 112 9.39 -20.15 12.29
CA LEU A 112 8.21 -20.34 11.46
C LEU A 112 8.25 -21.66 10.68
N ASN A 113 7.07 -22.21 10.45
CA ASN A 113 6.85 -23.31 9.52
C ASN A 113 6.65 -22.80 8.08
N ASP A 114 6.47 -23.69 7.10
CA ASP A 114 6.28 -23.32 5.69
C ASP A 114 5.12 -22.34 5.45
N LYS A 115 4.01 -22.51 6.18
CA LYS A 115 2.86 -21.59 6.10
C LYS A 115 3.20 -20.23 6.73
N GLY A 116 3.93 -20.24 7.83
CA GLY A 116 4.44 -19.06 8.51
C GLY A 116 5.37 -18.23 7.64
N LEU A 117 6.26 -18.87 6.88
CA LEU A 117 7.14 -18.19 5.91
C LEU A 117 6.34 -17.46 4.83
N LEU A 118 5.24 -18.06 4.36
CA LEU A 118 4.35 -17.42 3.39
C LEU A 118 3.62 -16.22 4.01
N TYR A 119 3.10 -16.34 5.24
CA TYR A 119 2.46 -15.23 5.93
C TYR A 119 3.45 -14.10 6.25
N ARG A 120 4.65 -14.43 6.72
CA ARG A 120 5.76 -13.49 6.93
C ARG A 120 6.04 -12.69 5.68
N ARG A 121 6.17 -13.34 4.51
CA ARG A 121 6.40 -12.64 3.24
C ARG A 121 5.28 -11.64 2.93
N ARG A 122 4.03 -12.01 3.17
CA ARG A 122 2.88 -11.10 2.95
C ARG A 122 2.86 -9.93 3.94
N CYS A 123 3.26 -10.14 5.20
CA CYS A 123 3.44 -9.08 6.19
C CYS A 123 4.56 -8.12 5.79
N LEU A 124 5.72 -8.64 5.41
CA LEU A 124 6.86 -7.83 4.98
C LEU A 124 6.53 -7.00 3.74
N LEU A 125 5.81 -7.56 2.76
CA LEU A 125 5.34 -6.80 1.61
C LEU A 125 4.39 -5.67 2.02
N ALA A 126 3.46 -5.91 2.95
CA ALA A 126 2.57 -4.87 3.45
C ALA A 126 3.34 -3.75 4.18
N LEU A 127 4.33 -4.11 5.00
CA LEU A 127 5.20 -3.15 5.68
C LEU A 127 6.05 -2.35 4.70
N ILE A 128 6.70 -2.99 3.73
CA ILE A 128 7.49 -2.31 2.70
C ILE A 128 6.63 -1.31 1.95
N LEU A 129 5.43 -1.70 1.51
CA LEU A 129 4.51 -0.79 0.81
C LEU A 129 4.07 0.38 1.70
N LEU A 130 3.77 0.12 2.98
CA LEU A 130 3.36 1.15 3.92
C LEU A 130 4.50 2.14 4.19
N THR A 131 5.73 1.64 4.35
CA THR A 131 6.94 2.45 4.48
C THR A 131 7.24 3.24 3.21
N SER A 132 7.08 2.64 2.02
CA SER A 132 7.24 3.36 0.75
C SER A 132 6.25 4.50 0.60
N ILE A 133 4.97 4.29 0.95
CA ILE A 133 3.96 5.36 0.95
C ILE A 133 4.36 6.47 1.93
N TYR A 134 4.82 6.11 3.13
CA TYR A 134 5.28 7.10 4.11
C TYR A 134 6.48 7.92 3.62
N PHE A 135 7.44 7.29 2.95
CA PHE A 135 8.54 8.01 2.32
C PHE A 135 8.06 8.94 1.20
N ILE A 136 7.13 8.50 0.35
CA ILE A 136 6.55 9.35 -0.70
C ILE A 136 5.91 10.59 -0.08
N ILE A 137 5.20 10.45 1.05
CA ILE A 137 4.65 11.60 1.79
C ILE A 137 5.77 12.55 2.19
N LEU A 138 6.77 12.05 2.92
CA LEU A 138 7.88 12.87 3.43
C LEU A 138 8.68 13.61 2.34
N PHE A 139 8.70 13.10 1.10
CA PHE A 139 9.37 13.76 -0.01
C PHE A 139 8.49 14.78 -0.73
N ILE A 140 7.17 14.69 -0.58
CA ILE A 140 6.21 15.56 -1.25
C ILE A 140 5.76 16.71 -0.32
N THR A 141 5.69 16.47 0.98
CA THR A 141 5.47 17.49 2.03
C THR A 141 6.78 18.05 2.54
#